data_AF-A0A4R3AXE4-F1
#
_entry.id   AF-A0A4R3AXE4-F1
#
_cell.length_a   1.000
_cell.length_b   1.000
_cell.length_c   1.000
_cell.angle_alpha   90.00
_cell.angle_beta   90.00
_cell.angle_gamma   90.00
#
_symmetry.space_group_name_H-M   'P 1'
#
loop_
_entity.id
_entity.type
_entity.pdbx_description
1 polymer ?
#
loop_
_entity_poly.entity_id
_entity_poly.type
_entity_poly.pdbx_seq_one_letter_code
_entity_poly.pdbx_strand_id
1 'polypeptide(L)'
;MDNSKYRKVLFRQENKETDLTNEYRQKLKNLFPEFLCSDVEKVLAIMPLAEPIYSDPYEQRYKVKNGIHGKLTDIQLTTGEVICLISRIYFAEPSVELENELTETQKQILNCIYSRHHNGYIREKRLKHLFGSDHEWVIFFKLQLLGEYVIEILFELDKHINGSNINQYKQLIFNNIKYWEQTKSRVTSYWNEYYRYPNYKKIEDYIGYKIMKRIT
;
A
#
# COMPACT_ATOMS: atom_id res chain seq x y z
N MET A 1 -4.97 -13.94 46.75
CA MET A 1 -4.80 -14.13 45.28
C MET A 1 -3.40 -13.64 44.91
N ASP A 2 -2.57 -14.50 44.32
CA ASP A 2 -1.17 -14.21 44.03
C ASP A 2 -1.03 -13.27 42.81
N ASN A 3 -0.67 -12.01 43.08
CA ASN A 3 -0.46 -10.96 42.07
C ASN A 3 0.84 -11.13 41.25
N SER A 4 1.75 -12.03 41.62
CA SER A 4 3.00 -12.28 40.88
C SER A 4 2.75 -12.95 39.53
N LYS A 5 1.78 -13.87 39.46
CA LYS A 5 1.43 -14.58 38.22
C LYS A 5 0.78 -13.64 37.18
N TYR A 6 -0.08 -12.73 37.63
CA TYR A 6 -0.72 -11.73 36.77
C TYR A 6 0.29 -10.72 36.20
N ARG A 7 1.22 -10.21 37.03
CA ARG A 7 2.28 -9.31 36.58
C ARG A 7 3.21 -9.93 35.53
N LYS A 8 3.57 -11.21 35.68
CA LYS A 8 4.40 -11.92 34.69
C LYS A 8 3.69 -12.14 33.34
N VAL A 9 2.37 -12.32 33.36
CA VAL A 9 1.56 -12.47 32.13
C VAL A 9 1.42 -11.14 31.40
N LEU A 10 1.11 -10.05 32.13
CA LEU A 10 1.02 -8.71 31.57
C LEU A 10 2.35 -8.26 30.95
N PHE A 11 3.46 -8.41 31.70
CA PHE A 11 4.80 -8.07 31.22
C PHE A 11 5.22 -8.86 29.96
N ARG A 12 4.82 -10.14 29.86
CA ARG A 12 5.08 -10.95 28.65
C ARG A 12 4.22 -10.55 27.47
N GLN A 13 2.99 -10.08 27.70
CA GLN A 13 2.11 -9.58 26.64
C GLN A 13 2.61 -8.22 26.12
N GLU A 14 2.97 -7.30 27.02
CA GLU A 14 3.55 -5.99 26.68
C GLU A 14 4.84 -6.11 25.87
N ASN A 15 5.76 -7.00 26.26
CA ASN A 15 7.00 -7.23 25.50
C ASN A 15 6.72 -7.78 24.09
N LYS A 16 5.78 -8.73 23.96
CA LYS A 16 5.43 -9.32 22.67
C LYS A 16 4.75 -8.32 21.72
N GLU A 17 3.91 -7.43 22.26
CA GLU A 17 3.25 -6.37 21.50
C GLU A 17 4.24 -5.29 21.05
N THR A 18 5.21 -4.96 21.92
CA THR A 18 6.32 -4.07 21.59
C THR A 18 7.19 -4.66 20.48
N ASP A 19 7.53 -5.94 20.55
CA ASP A 19 8.31 -6.65 19.53
C ASP A 19 7.61 -6.65 18.16
N LEU A 20 6.31 -6.93 18.13
CA LEU A 20 5.52 -6.91 16.89
C LEU A 20 5.41 -5.51 16.29
N THR A 21 5.23 -4.49 17.13
CA THR A 21 5.17 -3.09 16.69
C THR A 21 6.51 -2.68 16.06
N ASN A 22 7.63 -3.09 16.64
CA ASN A 22 8.96 -2.86 16.09
C ASN A 22 9.16 -3.59 14.75
N GLU A 23 8.66 -4.82 14.62
CA GLU A 23 8.68 -5.57 13.37
C GLU A 23 7.87 -4.84 12.27
N TYR A 24 6.69 -4.31 12.59
CA TYR A 24 5.89 -3.52 11.65
C TYR A 24 6.62 -2.24 11.23
N ARG A 25 7.20 -1.50 12.18
CA ARG A 25 7.99 -0.31 11.87
C ARG A 25 9.11 -0.64 10.91
N GLN A 26 9.87 -1.71 11.14
CA GLN A 26 10.96 -2.08 10.26
C GLN A 26 10.48 -2.43 8.85
N LYS A 27 9.39 -3.19 8.72
CA LYS A 27 8.81 -3.51 7.41
C LYS A 27 8.32 -2.26 6.67
N LEU A 28 7.70 -1.31 7.39
CA LEU A 28 7.18 -0.08 6.80
C LEU A 28 8.30 0.90 6.38
N LYS A 29 9.43 0.91 7.09
CA LYS A 29 10.63 1.66 6.67
C LYS A 29 11.16 1.19 5.33
N ASN A 30 11.26 -0.13 5.15
CA ASN A 30 11.79 -0.74 3.94
C ASN A 30 10.93 -0.50 2.69
N LEU A 31 9.75 0.11 2.81
CA LEU A 31 8.92 0.46 1.65
C LEU A 31 9.46 1.68 0.89
N PHE A 32 10.35 2.45 1.50
CA PHE A 32 10.80 3.74 0.98
C PHE A 32 12.33 3.79 0.86
N PRO A 33 12.84 4.62 -0.05
CA PRO A 33 14.27 4.90 -0.13
C PRO A 33 14.84 5.47 1.18
N GLU A 34 16.11 5.20 1.45
CA GLU A 34 16.83 5.56 2.68
C GLU A 34 16.84 7.08 2.93
N PHE A 35 16.86 7.89 1.87
CA PHE A 35 16.84 9.36 2.01
C PHE A 35 15.53 9.88 2.65
N LEU A 36 14.46 9.07 2.68
CA LEU A 36 13.19 9.38 3.35
C LEU A 36 13.10 8.83 4.77
N CYS A 37 14.14 8.15 5.28
CA CYS A 37 14.09 7.44 6.58
C CYS A 37 13.58 8.33 7.72
N SER A 38 14.02 9.59 7.79
CA SER A 38 13.56 10.55 8.80
C SER A 38 12.07 10.90 8.67
N ASP A 39 11.59 11.14 7.44
CA ASP A 39 10.19 11.44 7.17
C ASP A 39 9.29 10.22 7.43
N VAL A 40 9.76 9.03 7.06
CA VAL A 40 9.05 7.77 7.34
C VAL A 40 8.88 7.60 8.85
N GLU A 41 9.92 7.84 9.65
CA GLU A 41 9.80 7.75 11.11
C GLU A 41 8.77 8.71 11.71
N LYS A 42 8.66 9.93 11.17
CA LYS A 42 7.62 10.88 11.58
C LYS A 42 6.22 10.35 11.25
N VAL A 43 6.03 9.74 10.08
CA VAL A 43 4.77 9.11 9.70
C VAL A 43 4.46 7.90 10.60
N LEU A 44 5.43 7.03 10.85
CA LEU A 44 5.25 5.86 11.70
C LEU A 44 4.99 6.22 13.17
N ALA A 45 5.41 7.40 13.62
CA ALA A 45 5.12 7.88 14.98
C ALA A 45 3.63 8.15 15.20
N ILE A 46 2.88 8.54 14.16
CA ILE A 46 1.44 8.85 14.27
C ILE A 46 0.53 7.66 13.94
N MET A 47 1.08 6.60 13.33
CA MET A 47 0.30 5.42 12.95
C MET A 47 -0.05 4.53 14.18
N PRO A 48 -1.31 4.07 14.31
CA PRO A 48 -1.72 3.19 15.41
C PRO A 48 -1.31 1.73 15.15
N LEU A 49 0.00 1.45 15.22
CA LEU A 49 0.59 0.14 14.85
C LEU A 49 0.35 -0.97 15.89
N ALA A 50 0.05 -0.62 17.14
CA ALA A 50 -0.16 -1.59 18.23
C ALA A 50 -1.47 -2.40 18.06
N GLU A 51 -2.46 -1.82 17.40
CA GLU A 51 -3.80 -2.40 17.27
C GLU A 51 -4.17 -2.62 15.80
N PRO A 52 -3.67 -3.69 15.17
CA PRO A 52 -4.12 -4.04 13.83
C PRO A 52 -5.59 -4.45 13.86
N ILE A 53 -6.41 -3.76 13.07
CA ILE A 53 -7.84 -3.93 12.96
C ILE A 53 -8.29 -4.20 11.52
N TYR A 54 -9.28 -5.07 11.39
CA TYR A 54 -10.11 -5.21 10.21
C TYR A 54 -11.45 -4.56 10.52
N SER A 55 -11.93 -3.74 9.58
CA SER A 55 -13.31 -3.23 9.60
C SER A 55 -14.04 -3.83 8.42
N ASP A 56 -15.17 -4.47 8.69
CA ASP A 56 -16.03 -5.03 7.65
C ASP A 56 -16.90 -3.94 6.99
N PRO A 57 -17.70 -4.29 5.95
CA PRO A 57 -18.58 -3.32 5.30
C PRO A 57 -19.66 -2.68 6.19
N TYR A 58 -19.91 -3.21 7.39
CA TYR A 58 -20.87 -2.70 8.37
C TYR A 58 -20.18 -1.94 9.51
N GLU A 59 -18.92 -1.57 9.33
CA GLU A 59 -18.08 -0.86 10.30
C GLU A 59 -17.79 -1.65 11.58
N GLN A 60 -18.06 -2.96 11.59
CA GLN A 60 -17.71 -3.82 12.71
C GLN A 60 -16.19 -4.06 12.71
N ARG A 61 -15.57 -3.84 13.88
CA ARG A 61 -14.11 -3.93 14.05
C ARG A 61 -13.70 -5.26 14.66
N TYR A 62 -12.66 -5.86 14.09
CA TYR A 62 -12.09 -7.13 14.51
C TYR A 62 -10.58 -6.99 14.67
N LYS A 63 -10.04 -7.49 15.78
CA LYS A 63 -8.58 -7.53 15.99
C LYS A 63 -7.95 -8.55 15.03
N VAL A 64 -6.90 -8.15 14.33
CA VAL A 64 -6.16 -9.02 13.41
C VAL A 64 -4.88 -9.49 14.10
N LYS A 65 -4.48 -10.75 13.87
CA LYS A 65 -3.25 -11.30 14.46
C LYS A 65 -1.97 -10.71 13.86
N ASN A 66 -2.04 -10.24 12.61
CA ASN A 66 -0.91 -9.69 11.88
C ASN A 66 -1.33 -8.44 11.10
N GLY A 67 -0.77 -7.28 11.42
CA GLY A 67 -1.08 -5.99 10.81
C GLY A 67 -0.56 -5.79 9.40
N ILE A 68 0.44 -6.57 8.97
CA ILE A 68 1.01 -6.50 7.61
C ILE A 68 0.97 -7.89 6.99
N HIS A 69 0.17 -8.05 5.93
CA HIS A 69 -0.06 -9.34 5.29
C HIS A 69 0.49 -9.40 3.86
N GLY A 70 0.80 -10.63 3.45
CA GLY A 70 1.13 -11.00 2.07
C GLY A 70 2.61 -10.99 1.75
N LYS A 71 2.92 -11.36 0.51
CA LYS A 71 4.29 -11.47 0.00
C LYS A 71 4.94 -10.10 -0.08
N LEU A 72 6.15 -10.02 0.49
CA LEU A 72 7.10 -8.95 0.29
C LEU A 72 7.72 -9.05 -1.11
N THR A 73 7.76 -7.93 -1.83
CA THR A 73 8.29 -7.89 -3.20
C THR A 73 9.37 -6.85 -3.32
N ASP A 74 10.58 -7.29 -3.61
CA ASP A 74 11.73 -6.41 -3.83
C ASP A 74 11.57 -5.68 -5.16
N ILE A 75 11.89 -4.39 -5.12
CA ILE A 75 11.76 -3.46 -6.22
C ILE A 75 13.05 -2.66 -6.32
N GLN A 76 13.61 -2.67 -7.53
CA GLN A 76 14.82 -1.93 -7.87
C GLN A 76 14.46 -0.50 -8.24
N LEU A 77 14.99 0.47 -7.49
CA LEU A 77 14.96 1.88 -7.83
C LEU A 77 16.04 2.21 -8.87
N THR A 78 15.85 3.31 -9.60
CA THR A 78 16.82 3.85 -10.57
C THR A 78 18.15 4.22 -9.93
N THR A 79 18.17 4.52 -8.63
CA THR A 79 19.37 4.81 -7.84
C THR A 79 20.23 3.58 -7.58
N GLY A 80 19.73 2.37 -7.82
CA GLY A 80 20.38 1.11 -7.42
C GLY A 80 19.94 0.59 -6.04
N GLU A 81 19.18 1.39 -5.29
CA GLU A 81 18.58 0.97 -4.03
C GLU A 81 17.41 0.00 -4.25
N VAL A 82 17.18 -0.89 -3.27
CA VAL A 82 16.06 -1.84 -3.27
C VAL A 82 15.09 -1.50 -2.16
N ILE A 83 13.83 -1.26 -2.53
CA ILE A 83 12.71 -1.14 -1.59
C ILE A 83 11.87 -2.42 -1.62
N CYS A 84 11.06 -2.64 -0.59
CA CYS A 84 10.30 -3.85 -0.42
C CYS A 84 8.81 -3.54 -0.31
N LEU A 85 8.02 -3.81 -1.35
CA LEU A 85 6.58 -3.54 -1.33
C LEU A 85 5.80 -4.60 -0.52
N ILE A 86 4.80 -4.15 0.22
CA ILE A 86 3.87 -4.99 0.98
C ILE A 86 2.53 -5.15 0.27
N SER A 87 1.85 -6.28 0.50
CA SER A 87 0.54 -6.52 -0.11
C SER A 87 -0.57 -5.75 0.61
N ARG A 88 -0.75 -5.93 1.92
CA ARG A 88 -1.83 -5.30 2.69
C ARG A 88 -1.43 -4.87 4.09
N ILE A 89 -2.01 -3.77 4.55
CA ILE A 89 -2.01 -3.35 5.96
C ILE A 89 -3.41 -3.38 6.56
N TYR A 90 -3.47 -3.55 7.88
CA TYR A 90 -4.68 -3.61 8.69
C TYR A 90 -4.57 -2.66 9.89
N PHE A 91 -4.17 -1.40 9.68
CA PHE A 91 -4.07 -0.41 10.76
C PHE A 91 -5.12 0.67 10.53
N ALA A 92 -5.75 1.17 11.59
CA ALA A 92 -6.63 2.32 11.49
C ALA A 92 -5.89 3.54 10.91
N GLU A 93 -6.60 4.46 10.25
CA GLU A 93 -6.01 5.75 9.88
C GLU A 93 -5.60 6.53 11.15
N PRO A 94 -4.49 7.31 11.11
CA PRO A 94 -4.18 8.22 12.20
C PRO A 94 -5.29 9.27 12.35
N SER A 95 -5.31 9.96 13.50
CA SER A 95 -6.21 11.09 13.71
C SER A 95 -5.91 12.23 12.72
N VAL A 96 -6.94 12.96 12.30
CA VAL A 96 -6.82 14.07 11.33
C VAL A 96 -5.90 15.17 11.88
N GLU A 97 -5.91 15.41 13.18
CA GLU A 97 -5.08 16.41 13.86
C GLU A 97 -3.60 16.12 13.66
N LEU A 98 -3.16 14.89 13.96
CA LEU A 98 -1.77 14.45 13.75
C LEU A 98 -1.38 14.43 12.26
N GLU A 99 -2.31 14.06 11.37
CA GLU A 99 -2.04 14.06 9.93
C GLU A 99 -1.83 15.50 9.39
N ASN A 100 -2.53 16.49 9.95
CA ASN A 100 -2.38 17.89 9.55
C ASN A 100 -1.02 18.49 9.93
N GLU A 101 -0.33 17.92 10.91
CA GLU A 101 1.02 18.35 11.34
C GLU A 101 2.13 17.84 10.40
N LEU A 102 1.81 16.89 9.49
CA LEU A 102 2.79 16.33 8.57
C LEU A 102 3.18 17.30 7.46
N THR A 103 4.44 17.23 7.03
CA THR A 103 4.90 17.88 5.80
C THR A 103 4.27 17.24 4.56
N GLU A 104 4.33 17.89 3.41
CA GLU A 104 3.79 17.33 2.17
C GLU A 104 4.45 15.99 1.79
N THR A 105 5.77 15.85 1.95
CA THR A 105 6.48 14.58 1.76
C THR A 105 5.96 13.49 2.71
N GLN A 106 5.76 13.83 3.99
CA GLN A 106 5.25 12.89 4.99
C GLN A 106 3.80 12.49 4.70
N LYS A 107 2.95 13.42 4.23
CA LYS A 107 1.61 13.09 3.76
C LYS A 107 1.64 12.15 2.56
N GLN A 108 2.54 12.36 1.60
CA GLN A 108 2.70 11.44 0.47
C GLN A 108 3.14 10.05 0.93
N ILE A 109 4.08 9.94 1.87
CA ILE A 109 4.50 8.67 2.50
C ILE A 109 3.30 7.98 3.17
N LEU A 110 2.53 8.71 3.98
CA LEU A 110 1.33 8.20 4.62
C LEU A 110 0.32 7.68 3.58
N ASN A 111 0.06 8.47 2.53
CA ASN A 111 -0.85 8.08 1.46
C ASN A 111 -0.37 6.84 0.70
N CYS A 112 0.93 6.70 0.46
CA CYS A 112 1.54 5.50 -0.10
C CYS A 112 1.32 4.27 0.81
N ILE A 113 1.56 4.38 2.11
CA ILE A 113 1.32 3.29 3.07
C ILE A 113 -0.18 2.89 3.05
N TYR A 114 -1.10 3.84 3.19
CA TYR A 114 -2.53 3.55 3.24
C TYR A 114 -3.17 3.22 1.88
N SER A 115 -2.46 3.42 0.76
CA SER A 115 -2.82 2.80 -0.52
C SER A 115 -2.76 1.26 -0.48
N ARG A 116 -2.13 0.68 0.55
CA ARG A 116 -2.10 -0.77 0.81
C ARG A 116 -3.12 -1.22 1.85
N HIS A 117 -4.02 -0.35 2.31
CA HIS A 117 -5.01 -0.70 3.33
C HIS A 117 -5.99 -1.79 2.87
N HIS A 118 -6.52 -2.61 3.79
CA HIS A 118 -7.48 -3.67 3.43
C HIS A 118 -8.76 -3.10 2.82
N ASN A 119 -9.26 -1.99 3.37
CA ASN A 119 -10.46 -1.30 2.89
C ASN A 119 -10.20 -0.58 1.55
N GLY A 120 -10.98 -0.92 0.52
CA GLY A 120 -10.90 -0.31 -0.82
C GLY A 120 -11.21 1.19 -0.86
N TYR A 121 -12.14 1.66 -0.02
CA TYR A 121 -12.48 3.09 0.06
C TYR A 121 -11.29 3.93 0.55
N ILE A 122 -10.57 3.43 1.56
CA ILE A 122 -9.36 4.09 2.06
C ILE A 122 -8.29 4.11 0.97
N ARG A 123 -8.08 3.01 0.24
CA ARG A 123 -7.10 2.97 -0.85
C ARG A 123 -7.41 3.99 -1.95
N GLU A 124 -8.67 4.07 -2.37
CA GLU A 124 -9.10 5.03 -3.39
C GLU A 124 -8.92 6.49 -2.91
N LYS A 125 -9.35 6.80 -1.67
CA LYS A 125 -9.16 8.11 -1.03
C LYS A 125 -7.67 8.49 -1.00
N ARG A 126 -6.82 7.56 -0.57
CA ARG A 126 -5.37 7.80 -0.42
C ARG A 126 -4.67 7.92 -1.76
N LEU A 127 -5.12 7.18 -2.78
CA LEU A 127 -4.67 7.37 -4.15
C LEU A 127 -5.00 8.78 -4.67
N LYS A 128 -6.22 9.30 -4.44
CA LYS A 128 -6.60 10.66 -4.85
C LYS A 128 -5.64 11.73 -4.32
N HIS A 129 -5.18 11.59 -3.07
CA HIS A 129 -4.22 12.50 -2.46
C HIS A 129 -2.80 12.42 -3.05
N LEU A 130 -2.49 11.42 -3.88
CA LEU A 130 -1.21 11.28 -4.59
C LEU A 130 -1.23 11.90 -6.00
N PHE A 131 -2.28 12.62 -6.38
CA PHE A 131 -2.40 13.22 -7.70
C PHE A 131 -1.29 14.23 -7.94
N GLY A 132 -0.64 14.15 -9.12
CA GLY A 132 0.51 15.00 -9.48
C GLY A 132 1.83 14.64 -8.78
N SER A 133 1.86 13.69 -7.85
CA SER A 133 3.11 13.21 -7.26
C SER A 133 3.72 12.10 -8.11
N ASP A 134 4.82 12.43 -8.80
CA ASP A 134 5.50 11.58 -9.77
C ASP A 134 6.89 11.15 -9.32
N HIS A 135 7.13 11.16 -8.00
CA HIS A 135 8.33 10.56 -7.44
C HIS A 135 8.35 9.05 -7.71
N GLU A 136 9.53 8.51 -7.99
CA GLU A 136 9.71 7.10 -8.34
C GLU A 136 9.07 6.14 -7.33
N TRP A 137 9.31 6.38 -6.04
CA TRP A 137 8.75 5.58 -4.95
C TRP A 137 7.22 5.66 -4.91
N VAL A 138 6.60 6.82 -5.20
CA VAL A 138 5.13 6.97 -5.29
C VAL A 138 4.57 6.16 -6.46
N ILE A 139 5.24 6.20 -7.61
CA ILE A 139 4.80 5.49 -8.81
C ILE A 139 4.74 3.98 -8.55
N PHE A 140 5.64 3.41 -7.75
CA PHE A 140 5.55 1.99 -7.38
C PHE A 140 4.27 1.63 -6.63
N PHE A 141 3.82 2.47 -5.69
CA PHE A 141 2.55 2.25 -5.00
C PHE A 141 1.36 2.38 -5.97
N LYS A 142 1.39 3.37 -6.86
CA LYS A 142 0.37 3.55 -7.91
C LYS A 142 0.32 2.33 -8.85
N LEU A 143 1.48 1.84 -9.30
CA LEU A 143 1.60 0.68 -10.16
C LEU A 143 1.11 -0.60 -9.46
N GLN A 144 1.33 -0.72 -8.15
CA GLN A 144 0.85 -1.87 -7.38
C GLN A 144 -0.67 -1.95 -7.32
N LEU A 145 -1.37 -0.81 -7.37
CA LEU A 145 -2.84 -0.75 -7.42
C LEU A 145 -3.41 -1.27 -8.74
N LEU A 146 -2.64 -1.18 -9.85
CA LEU A 146 -3.07 -1.73 -11.14
C LEU A 146 -3.32 -3.25 -11.07
N GLY A 147 -2.50 -3.94 -10.27
CA GLY A 147 -2.63 -5.38 -10.05
C GLY A 147 -3.64 -5.74 -8.98
N GLU A 148 -4.63 -4.90 -8.69
CA GLU A 148 -5.69 -5.16 -7.71
C GLU A 148 -7.06 -5.35 -8.38
N TYR A 149 -7.95 -6.06 -7.69
CA TYR A 149 -9.26 -6.45 -8.23
C TYR A 149 -10.35 -5.38 -8.07
N VAL A 150 -10.05 -4.16 -7.64
CA VAL A 150 -11.07 -3.11 -7.39
C VAL A 150 -11.07 -2.12 -8.55
N ILE A 151 -12.09 -2.20 -9.40
CA ILE A 151 -12.14 -1.42 -10.65
C ILE A 151 -12.22 0.10 -10.43
N GLU A 152 -12.85 0.56 -9.35
CA GLU A 152 -12.95 1.98 -8.99
C GLU A 152 -11.56 2.60 -8.77
N ILE A 153 -10.65 1.83 -8.15
CA ILE A 153 -9.25 2.23 -7.98
C ILE A 153 -8.55 2.32 -9.32
N LEU A 154 -8.87 1.44 -10.29
CA LEU A 154 -8.29 1.51 -11.62
C LEU A 154 -8.77 2.75 -12.39
N PHE A 155 -10.04 3.12 -12.27
CA PHE A 155 -10.55 4.36 -12.84
C PHE A 155 -9.91 5.60 -12.22
N GLU A 156 -9.66 5.59 -10.91
CA GLU A 156 -8.91 6.66 -10.28
C GLU A 156 -7.46 6.67 -10.77
N LEU A 157 -6.76 5.53 -10.77
CA LEU A 157 -5.38 5.38 -11.21
C LEU A 157 -5.16 5.87 -12.65
N ASP A 158 -6.13 5.63 -13.55
CA ASP A 158 -6.08 6.10 -14.93
C ASP A 158 -5.82 7.61 -15.02
N LYS A 159 -6.41 8.41 -14.13
CA LYS A 159 -6.26 9.87 -14.07
C LYS A 159 -4.83 10.29 -13.69
N HIS A 160 -4.12 9.45 -12.96
CA HIS A 160 -2.75 9.74 -12.47
C HIS A 160 -1.69 9.46 -13.54
N ILE A 161 -2.03 8.82 -14.66
CA ILE A 161 -1.08 8.41 -15.69
C ILE A 161 -1.36 9.21 -16.95
N ASN A 162 -0.46 10.12 -17.30
CA ASN A 162 -0.63 11.02 -18.42
C ASN A 162 0.70 11.21 -19.19
N GLY A 163 0.69 12.06 -20.22
CA GLY A 163 1.86 12.25 -21.09
C GLY A 163 3.13 12.73 -20.37
N SER A 164 3.02 13.43 -19.24
CA SER A 164 4.20 13.95 -18.51
C SER A 164 4.95 12.88 -17.72
N ASN A 165 4.25 11.83 -17.24
CA ASN A 165 4.85 10.83 -16.35
C ASN A 165 4.91 9.41 -16.94
N ILE A 166 4.29 9.16 -18.10
CA ILE A 166 4.26 7.84 -18.75
C ILE A 166 5.63 7.19 -18.93
N ASN A 167 6.67 7.99 -19.21
CA ASN A 167 8.04 7.49 -19.39
C ASN A 167 8.65 6.99 -18.08
N GLN A 168 8.28 7.57 -16.93
CA GLN A 168 8.73 7.09 -15.63
C GLN A 168 8.12 5.71 -15.33
N TYR A 169 6.83 5.50 -15.62
CA TYR A 169 6.22 4.16 -15.50
C TYR A 169 6.94 3.13 -16.37
N LYS A 170 7.24 3.47 -17.62
CA LYS A 170 7.96 2.58 -18.55
C LYS A 170 9.35 2.22 -18.04
N GLN A 171 10.11 3.19 -17.56
CA GLN A 171 11.43 2.97 -17.01
C GLN A 171 11.38 2.06 -15.77
N LEU A 172 10.41 2.28 -14.89
CA LEU A 172 10.23 1.44 -13.69
C LEU A 172 9.88 0.00 -14.03
N ILE A 173 9.01 -0.20 -15.01
CA ILE A 173 8.66 -1.51 -15.53
C ILE A 173 9.88 -2.21 -16.13
N PHE A 174 10.68 -1.48 -16.93
CA PHE A 174 11.89 -2.02 -17.55
C PHE A 174 12.91 -2.49 -16.50
N ASN A 175 13.05 -1.77 -15.39
CA ASN A 175 13.95 -2.16 -14.30
C ASN A 175 13.38 -3.32 -13.46
N ASN A 176 12.08 -3.60 -13.53
CA ASN A 176 11.38 -4.54 -12.65
C ASN A 176 10.48 -5.53 -13.42
N ILE A 177 11.01 -6.11 -14.52
CA ILE A 177 10.23 -6.95 -15.46
C ILE A 177 9.48 -8.09 -14.77
N LYS A 178 10.11 -8.80 -13.82
CA LYS A 178 9.46 -9.92 -13.11
C LYS A 178 8.23 -9.47 -12.32
N TYR A 179 8.33 -8.32 -11.65
CA TYR A 179 7.20 -7.72 -10.94
C TYR A 179 6.10 -7.29 -11.92
N TRP A 180 6.50 -6.74 -13.07
CA TRP A 180 5.56 -6.34 -14.11
C TRP A 180 4.79 -7.53 -14.70
N GLU A 181 5.45 -8.65 -15.03
CA GLU A 181 4.79 -9.86 -15.52
C GLU A 181 3.74 -10.39 -14.54
N GLN A 182 4.04 -10.34 -13.23
CA GLN A 182 3.08 -10.70 -12.19
C GLN A 182 1.88 -9.74 -12.16
N THR A 183 2.12 -8.44 -12.32
CA THR A 183 1.07 -7.42 -12.37
C THR A 183 0.15 -7.64 -13.57
N LYS A 184 0.71 -7.90 -14.76
CA LYS A 184 -0.07 -8.26 -15.97
C LYS A 184 -0.93 -9.50 -15.76
N SER A 185 -0.37 -10.52 -15.12
CA SER A 185 -1.08 -11.76 -14.83
C SER A 185 -2.28 -11.52 -13.90
N ARG A 186 -2.12 -10.67 -12.88
CA ARG A 186 -3.21 -10.26 -11.98
C ARG A 186 -4.30 -9.48 -12.71
N VAL A 187 -3.94 -8.49 -13.52
CA VAL A 187 -4.91 -7.71 -14.32
C VAL A 187 -5.78 -8.63 -15.18
N THR A 188 -5.16 -9.55 -15.91
CA THR A 188 -5.89 -10.52 -16.74
C THR A 188 -6.75 -11.47 -15.92
N SER A 189 -6.22 -11.99 -14.80
CA SER A 189 -6.96 -12.91 -13.93
C SER A 189 -8.18 -12.24 -13.30
N TYR A 190 -8.05 -11.02 -12.79
CA TYR A 190 -9.15 -10.30 -12.16
C TYR A 190 -10.19 -9.82 -13.16
N TRP A 191 -9.74 -9.40 -14.36
CA TRP A 191 -10.68 -9.18 -15.46
C TRP A 191 -11.52 -10.43 -15.72
N ASN A 192 -10.89 -11.60 -15.91
CA ASN A 192 -11.61 -12.82 -16.25
C ASN A 192 -12.56 -13.29 -15.15
N GLU A 193 -12.13 -13.21 -13.89
CA GLU A 193 -12.90 -13.69 -12.73
C GLU A 193 -14.06 -12.75 -12.34
N TYR A 194 -13.82 -11.44 -12.30
CA TYR A 194 -14.76 -10.50 -11.68
C TYR A 194 -15.45 -9.55 -12.67
N TYR A 195 -14.87 -9.29 -13.84
CA TYR A 195 -15.29 -8.17 -14.69
C TYR A 195 -15.67 -8.56 -16.11
N ARG A 196 -15.26 -9.74 -16.58
CA ARG A 196 -15.53 -10.21 -17.95
C ARG A 196 -17.01 -10.27 -18.25
N TYR A 197 -17.82 -10.67 -17.28
CA TYR A 197 -19.27 -10.74 -17.42
C TYR A 197 -19.98 -9.91 -16.35
N PRO A 198 -21.06 -9.20 -16.70
CA PRO A 198 -21.55 -8.92 -18.06
C PRO A 198 -20.83 -7.75 -18.75
N ASN A 199 -20.01 -6.98 -18.01
CA ASN A 199 -19.65 -5.60 -18.36
C ASN A 199 -18.46 -5.47 -19.32
N TYR A 200 -17.45 -6.36 -19.25
CA TYR A 200 -16.22 -6.25 -20.06
C TYR A 200 -15.90 -7.56 -20.80
N LYS A 201 -16.79 -7.98 -21.72
CA LYS A 201 -16.66 -9.27 -22.44
C LYS A 201 -15.32 -9.46 -23.13
N LYS A 202 -14.73 -8.36 -23.61
CA LYS A 202 -13.41 -8.29 -24.22
C LYS A 202 -12.43 -7.61 -23.26
N ILE A 203 -11.21 -8.11 -23.17
CA ILE A 203 -10.21 -7.56 -22.25
C ILE A 203 -9.79 -6.15 -22.67
N GLU A 204 -9.87 -5.83 -23.96
CA GLU A 204 -9.58 -4.53 -24.53
C GLU A 204 -10.52 -3.43 -24.01
N ASP A 205 -11.71 -3.79 -23.55
CA ASP A 205 -12.68 -2.85 -22.98
C ASP A 205 -12.38 -2.55 -21.50
N TYR A 206 -11.66 -3.44 -20.81
CA TYR A 206 -11.34 -3.34 -19.39
C TYR A 206 -10.28 -2.27 -19.11
N ILE A 207 -10.55 -1.40 -18.13
CA ILE A 207 -9.69 -0.25 -17.82
C ILE A 207 -8.28 -0.67 -17.40
N GLY A 208 -8.14 -1.77 -16.64
CA GLY A 208 -6.82 -2.27 -16.23
C GLY A 208 -5.94 -2.64 -17.44
N TYR A 209 -6.55 -3.23 -18.47
CA TYR A 209 -5.83 -3.56 -19.71
C TYR A 209 -5.46 -2.31 -20.52
N LYS A 210 -6.36 -1.32 -20.59
CA LYS A 210 -6.09 -0.03 -21.25
C LYS A 210 -4.90 0.70 -20.59
N ILE A 211 -4.87 0.74 -19.25
CA ILE A 211 -3.73 1.29 -18.51
C ILE A 211 -2.46 0.51 -18.82
N MET A 212 -2.49 -0.83 -18.73
CA MET A 212 -1.34 -1.69 -19.05
C MET A 212 -0.76 -1.37 -20.42
N LYS A 213 -1.60 -1.29 -21.46
CA LYS A 213 -1.17 -1.00 -22.83
C LYS A 213 -0.58 0.38 -23.00
N ARG A 214 -0.98 1.36 -22.19
CA ARG A 214 -0.43 2.72 -22.24
C ARG A 214 0.98 2.78 -21.65
N ILE A 215 1.24 2.03 -20.59
CA ILE A 215 2.51 2.09 -19.84
C ILE A 215 3.55 1.02 -20.24
N THR A 216 3.31 0.29 -21.33
CA THR A 216 4.27 -0.63 -21.97
C THR A 216 4.46 -0.24 -23.43
#